data_AF-A0A3D3DF43-F1
#
_entry.id   AF-A0A3D3DF43-F1
#
_cell.length_a   1.000
_cell.length_b   1.000
_cell.length_c   1.000
_cell.angle_alpha   90.00
_cell.angle_beta   90.00
_cell.angle_gamma   90.00
#
_symmetry.space_group_name_H-M   'P 1'
#
loop_
_entity.id
_entity.type
_entity.pdbx_description
1 polymer ?
#
loop_
_entity_poly.entity_id
_entity_poly.type
_entity_poly.pdbx_seq_one_letter_code
_entity_poly.pdbx_strand_id
1 'polypeptide(L)'
;NGIKIINKVFEEKKFQEVRGLVQKIINLDDSVVVLAGIRSKREGEGVKILFACSRALNYDMNKLTREAGKFIEGRGGGAPNFAQAGGKRVEGIHEALDFALTNLKDFVKK
;
A
#
# COMPACT_ATOMS: atom_id res chain seq x y z
N ASN A 1 -17.84 -2.30 14.08
CA ASN A 1 -17.61 -1.70 12.74
C ASN A 1 -16.41 -2.39 12.10
N GLY A 2 -16.65 -3.48 11.37
CA GLY A 2 -15.61 -4.38 10.91
C GLY A 2 -14.94 -3.90 9.63
N ILE A 3 -13.87 -3.10 9.75
CA ILE A 3 -12.99 -2.80 8.62
C ILE A 3 -12.22 -4.08 8.27
N LYS A 4 -12.29 -4.49 7.00
CA LYS A 4 -11.54 -5.64 6.48
C LYS A 4 -10.18 -5.15 5.99
N ILE A 5 -9.12 -5.62 6.61
CA ILE A 5 -7.75 -5.23 6.24
C ILE A 5 -7.06 -6.42 5.56
N ILE A 6 -6.59 -6.21 4.34
CA ILE A 6 -5.78 -7.16 3.59
C ILE A 6 -4.34 -6.66 3.63
N ASN A 7 -3.46 -7.36 4.35
CA ASN A 7 -2.03 -7.07 4.40
C ASN A 7 -1.27 -8.20 3.69
N LYS A 8 -0.64 -7.91 2.55
CA LYS A 8 -0.02 -8.97 1.74
C LYS A 8 1.19 -8.49 0.93
N VAL A 9 2.24 -9.31 0.94
CA VAL A 9 3.34 -9.24 -0.03
C VAL A 9 3.06 -10.16 -1.21
N PHE A 10 3.19 -9.61 -2.41
CA PHE A 10 3.10 -10.32 -3.69
C PHE A 10 4.50 -10.51 -4.26
N GLU A 11 4.91 -11.76 -4.33
CA GLU A 11 6.18 -12.18 -4.93
C GLU A 11 6.01 -12.41 -6.44
N GLU A 12 6.99 -11.97 -7.23
CA GLU A 12 7.07 -12.27 -8.67
C GLU A 12 5.90 -11.75 -9.51
N LYS A 13 5.16 -10.76 -9.00
CA LYS A 13 4.01 -10.19 -9.70
C LYS A 13 4.37 -8.88 -10.41
N LYS A 14 3.78 -8.69 -11.58
CA LYS A 14 3.83 -7.40 -12.27
C LYS A 14 3.02 -6.38 -11.50
N PHE A 15 3.62 -5.21 -11.26
CA PHE A 15 2.98 -4.13 -10.53
C PHE A 15 1.58 -3.79 -11.05
N GLN A 16 1.39 -3.75 -12.38
CA GLN A 16 0.10 -3.40 -13.00
C GLN A 16 -1.01 -4.42 -12.70
N GLU A 17 -0.67 -5.71 -12.58
CA GLU A 17 -1.65 -6.75 -12.24
C GLU A 17 -2.12 -6.59 -10.80
N VAL A 18 -1.18 -6.41 -9.86
CA VAL A 18 -1.50 -6.16 -8.45
C VAL A 18 -2.30 -4.87 -8.31
N ARG A 19 -1.91 -3.80 -9.01
CA ARG A 19 -2.63 -2.52 -9.01
C ARG A 19 -4.08 -2.69 -9.47
N GLY A 20 -4.31 -3.42 -10.56
CA GLY A 20 -5.66 -3.72 -11.05
C GLY A 20 -6.49 -4.55 -10.05
N LEU A 21 -5.87 -5.54 -9.40
CA LEU A 21 -6.52 -6.34 -8.36
C LEU A 21 -6.91 -5.49 -7.14
N VAL A 22 -5.98 -4.69 -6.60
CA VAL A 22 -6.24 -3.81 -5.46
C VAL A 22 -7.37 -2.83 -5.76
N GLN A 23 -7.38 -2.24 -6.96
CA GLN A 23 -8.45 -1.33 -7.37
C GLN A 23 -9.82 -2.00 -7.42
N LYS A 24 -9.89 -3.27 -7.85
CA LYS A 24 -11.15 -4.04 -7.82
C LYS A 24 -11.57 -4.30 -6.38
N ILE A 25 -10.66 -4.78 -5.53
CA ILE A 25 -10.93 -5.15 -4.13
C ILE A 25 -11.56 -3.99 -3.34
N ILE A 26 -10.96 -2.80 -3.39
CA ILE A 26 -11.47 -1.63 -2.64
C ILE A 26 -12.81 -1.09 -3.17
N ASN A 27 -13.25 -1.56 -4.34
CA ASN A 27 -14.54 -1.19 -4.95
C ASN A 27 -15.62 -2.27 -4.73
N LEU A 28 -15.31 -3.40 -4.08
CA LEU A 28 -16.28 -4.47 -3.79
C LEU A 28 -17.12 -4.20 -2.54
N ASP A 29 -16.61 -3.39 -1.61
CA ASP A 29 -17.20 -3.12 -0.29
C ASP A 29 -16.68 -1.77 0.20
N ASP A 30 -17.50 -1.05 0.98
CA ASP A 30 -17.20 0.27 1.52
C ASP A 30 -16.24 0.26 2.74
N SER A 31 -15.88 -0.92 3.23
CA SER A 31 -15.14 -1.11 4.49
C SER A 31 -13.79 -1.82 4.35
N VAL A 32 -13.13 -1.69 3.19
CA VAL A 32 -11.89 -2.43 2.87
C VAL A 32 -10.66 -1.54 2.87
N VAL A 33 -9.57 -2.04 3.45
CA VAL A 33 -8.21 -1.49 3.32
C VAL A 33 -7.30 -2.57 2.75
N VAL A 34 -6.45 -2.19 1.80
CA VAL A 34 -5.43 -3.07 1.22
C VAL A 34 -4.06 -2.43 1.40
N LEU A 35 -3.17 -3.16 2.07
CA LEU A 35 -1.75 -2.84 2.24
C LEU A 35 -0.95 -3.87 1.45
N ALA A 36 -0.53 -3.51 0.24
CA ALA A 36 0.18 -4.41 -0.65
C ALA A 36 1.67 -4.07 -0.74
N GLY A 37 2.52 -5.07 -0.52
CA GLY A 37 3.92 -5.06 -0.96
C GLY A 37 4.06 -5.82 -2.28
N ILE A 38 4.88 -5.33 -3.21
CA ILE A 38 5.17 -6.00 -4.48
C ILE A 38 6.69 -6.11 -4.63
N ARG A 39 7.19 -7.35 -4.66
CA ARG A 39 8.59 -7.67 -4.91
C ARG A 39 8.72 -8.20 -6.34
N SER A 40 9.54 -7.52 -7.15
CA SER A 40 9.90 -8.02 -8.48
C SER A 40 11.14 -8.88 -8.39
N LYS A 41 11.17 -9.98 -9.16
CA LYS A 41 12.38 -10.78 -9.39
C LYS A 41 13.32 -10.22 -10.44
N ARG A 42 12.89 -9.18 -11.17
CA ARG A 42 13.72 -8.54 -12.18
C ARG A 42 14.74 -7.64 -11.50
N GLU A 43 16.00 -7.91 -11.76
CA GLU A 43 17.11 -7.10 -11.30
C GLU A 43 16.89 -5.63 -11.68
N GLY A 44 17.14 -4.73 -10.72
CA GLY A 44 16.95 -3.29 -10.89
C GLY A 44 15.52 -2.75 -10.72
N GLU A 45 14.48 -3.60 -10.62
CA GLU A 45 13.10 -3.11 -10.45
C GLU A 45 12.73 -2.72 -9.01
N GLY A 46 13.55 -3.15 -8.04
CA GLY A 46 13.40 -2.87 -6.62
C GLY A 46 12.09 -3.41 -6.04
N VAL A 47 11.56 -2.68 -5.06
CA VAL A 47 10.33 -3.01 -4.34
C VAL A 47 9.30 -1.89 -4.49
N LYS A 48 8.02 -2.23 -4.43
CA LYS A 48 6.91 -1.26 -4.44
C LYS A 48 5.95 -1.56 -3.31
N ILE A 49 5.34 -0.52 -2.76
CA ILE A 49 4.17 -0.62 -1.90
C ILE A 49 3.00 0.08 -2.58
N LEU A 50 1.79 -0.44 -2.37
CA LEU A 50 0.54 0.10 -2.86
C LEU A 50 -0.49 0.01 -1.74
N PHE A 51 -0.90 1.15 -1.21
CA PHE A 51 -1.91 1.24 -0.16
C PHE A 51 -3.17 1.88 -0.70
N ALA A 52 -4.30 1.26 -0.40
CA ALA A 52 -5.59 1.71 -0.86
C ALA A 52 -6.69 1.41 0.15
N CYS A 53 -7.74 2.22 0.12
CA CYS A 53 -8.93 1.98 0.91
C CYS A 53 -10.19 2.28 0.09
N SER A 54 -11.30 1.67 0.50
CA SER A 54 -12.63 2.01 -0.01
C SER A 54 -12.89 3.50 0.14
N ARG A 55 -13.64 4.08 -0.80
CA ARG A 55 -13.85 5.54 -0.85
C ARG A 55 -14.59 6.08 0.39
N ALA A 56 -15.48 5.28 0.96
CA ALA A 56 -16.24 5.62 2.17
C ALA A 56 -15.37 5.72 3.43
N LEU A 57 -14.16 5.16 3.43
CA LEU A 57 -13.24 5.25 4.57
C LEU A 57 -12.52 6.60 4.60
N ASN A 58 -12.35 7.12 5.82
CA ASN A 58 -11.73 8.42 6.07
C ASN A 58 -10.22 8.37 6.30
N TYR A 59 -9.50 7.52 5.56
CA TYR A 59 -8.03 7.40 5.66
C TYR A 59 -7.31 8.11 4.52
N ASP A 60 -6.12 8.64 4.81
CA ASP A 60 -5.22 9.28 3.85
C ASP A 60 -4.06 8.32 3.52
N MET A 61 -4.32 7.46 2.53
CA MET A 61 -3.36 6.50 1.99
C MET A 61 -2.14 7.20 1.39
N ASN A 62 -2.27 8.41 0.87
CA ASN A 62 -1.13 9.15 0.30
C ASN A 62 -0.13 9.55 1.39
N LYS A 63 -0.59 10.09 2.51
CA LYS A 63 0.30 10.37 3.66
C LYS A 63 0.89 9.10 4.24
N LEU A 64 0.07 8.07 4.47
CA LEU A 64 0.52 6.79 5.01
C LEU A 64 1.60 6.14 4.12
N THR A 65 1.41 6.17 2.81
CA THR A 65 2.34 5.61 1.82
C THR A 65 3.67 6.36 1.79
N ARG A 66 3.66 7.69 1.96
CA ARG A 66 4.90 8.50 2.02
C ARG A 66 5.74 8.16 3.24
N GLU A 67 5.11 7.94 4.39
CA GLU A 67 5.80 7.56 5.62
C GLU A 67 6.30 6.12 5.56
N ALA A 68 5.45 5.16 5.18
CA ALA A 68 5.83 3.77 5.00
C ALA A 68 6.89 3.57 3.90
N GLY A 69 6.85 4.39 2.85
CA GLY A 69 7.81 4.35 1.75
C GLY A 69 9.26 4.59 2.19
N LYS A 70 9.49 5.25 3.33
CA LYS A 70 10.84 5.47 3.87
C LYS A 70 11.56 4.17 4.22
N PHE A 71 10.84 3.15 4.69
CA PHE A 71 11.43 1.86 5.07
C PHE A 71 12.01 1.08 3.89
N ILE A 72 11.48 1.31 2.68
CA ILE A 72 12.00 0.75 1.42
C ILE A 72 12.95 1.69 0.69
N GLU A 73 13.38 2.78 1.34
CA GLU A 73 14.15 3.87 0.71
C GLU A 73 13.45 4.42 -0.54
N GLY A 74 12.12 4.47 -0.48
CA GLY A 74 11.27 4.76 -1.60
C GLY A 74 10.68 6.15 -1.57
N ARG A 75 10.18 6.55 -2.74
CA ARG A 75 9.39 7.77 -2.93
C ARG A 75 8.10 7.43 -3.66
N GLY A 76 7.09 8.26 -3.47
CA GLY A 76 5.79 8.01 -4.06
C GLY A 76 4.72 9.00 -3.67
N GLY A 77 3.49 8.62 -4.01
CA GLY A 77 2.28 9.37 -3.74
C GLY A 77 1.10 8.81 -4.53
N GLY A 78 -0.02 9.53 -4.48
CA GLY A 78 -1.23 9.20 -5.21
C GLY A 78 -2.42 9.97 -4.70
N ALA A 79 -3.60 9.40 -4.91
CA ALA A 79 -4.85 9.92 -4.38
C ALA A 79 -4.99 9.59 -2.88
N PRO A 80 -5.82 10.33 -2.12
CA PRO A 80 -6.04 10.06 -0.70
C PRO A 80 -6.50 8.64 -0.38
N ASN A 81 -7.18 7.95 -1.30
CA ASN A 81 -7.65 6.57 -1.08
C ASN A 81 -6.83 5.52 -1.86
N PHE A 82 -5.81 5.93 -2.62
CA PHE A 82 -5.03 5.03 -3.48
C PHE A 82 -3.65 5.63 -3.80
N ALA A 83 -2.61 5.11 -3.18
CA ALA A 83 -1.26 5.66 -3.30
C ALA A 83 -0.19 4.56 -3.34
N GLN A 84 0.93 4.85 -4.00
CA GLN A 84 2.02 3.91 -4.19
C GLN A 84 3.38 4.57 -3.95
N ALA A 85 4.37 3.76 -3.56
CA ALA A 85 5.77 4.16 -3.51
C ALA A 85 6.66 3.05 -4.07
N GLY A 86 7.77 3.45 -4.70
CA GLY A 86 8.81 2.54 -5.19
C GLY A 86 10.13 2.85 -4.53
N GLY A 87 10.88 1.81 -4.16
CA GLY A 87 12.13 1.90 -3.41
C GLY A 87 13.13 0.81 -3.78
N LYS A 88 14.36 0.96 -3.30
CA LYS A 88 15.49 0.07 -3.62
C LYS A 88 15.78 -0.95 -2.52
N ARG A 89 15.39 -0.68 -1.27
CA ARG A 89 15.62 -1.57 -0.13
C ARG A 89 14.49 -2.61 -0.03
N VAL A 90 14.70 -3.77 -0.62
CA VAL A 90 13.71 -4.85 -0.76
C VAL A 90 13.36 -5.50 0.59
N GLU A 91 14.32 -5.49 1.50
CA GLU A 91 14.22 -6.04 2.85
C GLU A 91 13.20 -5.26 3.67
N GLY A 92 13.07 -3.95 3.42
CA GLY A 92 12.19 -3.02 4.14
C GLY A 92 10.69 -3.16 3.91
N ILE A 93 10.28 -4.12 3.07
CA ILE A 93 8.89 -4.25 2.67
C ILE A 93 7.99 -4.64 3.83
N HIS A 94 8.48 -5.49 4.74
CA HIS A 94 7.71 -5.93 5.90
C HIS A 94 7.59 -4.81 6.91
N GLU A 95 8.67 -4.09 7.21
CA GLU A 95 8.64 -2.91 8.08
C GLU A 95 7.68 -1.83 7.56
N ALA A 96 7.63 -1.61 6.24
CA ALA A 96 6.69 -0.67 5.62
C ALA A 96 5.22 -1.08 5.84
N LEU A 97 4.90 -2.37 5.66
CA LEU A 97 3.55 -2.91 5.83
C LEU A 97 3.14 -2.92 7.31
N ASP A 98 4.05 -3.28 8.21
CA ASP A 98 3.79 -3.31 9.66
C ASP A 98 3.60 -1.90 10.23
N PHE A 99 4.40 -0.93 9.78
CA PHE A 99 4.20 0.48 10.08
C PHE A 99 2.81 0.93 9.63
N ALA A 100 2.42 0.60 8.39
CA ALA A 100 1.15 1.01 7.83
C ALA A 100 -0.05 0.39 8.57
N LEU A 101 0.06 -0.89 8.93
CA LEU A 101 -0.97 -1.60 9.69
C LEU A 101 -1.13 -1.02 11.10
N THR A 102 -0.03 -0.76 11.78
CA THR A 102 -0.01 -0.26 13.16
C THR A 102 -0.57 1.16 13.26
N ASN A 103 -0.16 2.04 12.34
CA ASN A 103 -0.44 3.47 12.42
C ASN A 103 -1.65 3.89 11.58
N LEU A 104 -2.35 2.98 10.89
CA LEU A 104 -3.46 3.31 9.97
C LEU A 104 -4.44 4.36 10.52
N LYS A 105 -4.79 4.26 11.81
CA LYS A 105 -5.75 5.14 12.48
C LYS A 105 -5.28 6.58 12.62
N ASP A 106 -3.97 6.82 12.60
CA ASP A 106 -3.40 8.16 12.75
C ASP A 106 -3.41 8.94 11.42
N PHE A 107 -3.63 8.25 10.31
CA PHE A 107 -3.64 8.82 8.97
C PHE A 107 -5.07 9.02 8.46
N VAL A 108 -5.80 9.95 9.08
CA VAL A 108 -7.13 10.37 8.60
C VAL A 108 -7.05 11.52 7.60
N LYS A 109 -8.04 11.62 6.70
CA LYS A 109 -8.16 12.80 5.84
C LYS A 109 -8.47 14.02 6.73
N LYS A 110 -7.83 15.16 6.43
CA LYS A 110 -8.14 16.45 7.05
C LYS A 110 -9.33 17.08 6.35
#